data_AF-A0A0J8B4P9-F1
#
_entry.id   AF-A0A0J8B4P9-F1
#
_cell.length_a   1.000
_cell.length_b   1.000
_cell.length_c   1.000
_cell.angle_alpha   90.00
_cell.angle_beta   90.00
_cell.angle_gamma   90.00
#
_symmetry.space_group_name_H-M   'P 1'
#
loop_
_entity.id
_entity.type
_entity.pdbx_description
1 polymer ?
#
loop_
_entity_poly.entity_id
_entity_poly.type
_entity_poly.pdbx_seq_one_letter_code
_entity_poly.pdbx_strand_id
1 'polypeptide(L)'
;MPSCSLLAGDESEKGRLAGILSYISHLVNYKDRNSIDGGSSKNQKSIPTILQQKFKTLFADPEKNRLSDEKIGSLISYVLVLTLFIDEFETDFRDIAKDLKMSALRLRTYFKNLGCKFKRSKNVAFLSVPLSFPSPVTKRRRAGGR
;
A
#
# COMPACT_ATOMS: atom_id res chain seq x y z
N MET A 1 10.25 -43.86 -13.36
CA MET A 1 10.52 -42.90 -12.25
C MET A 1 10.31 -41.49 -12.79
N PRO A 2 9.08 -40.93 -12.73
CA PRO A 2 8.85 -39.56 -13.21
C PRO A 2 9.01 -38.53 -12.08
N SER A 3 9.80 -37.50 -12.38
CA SER A 3 9.53 -36.09 -12.10
C SER A 3 9.45 -35.60 -10.65
N CYS A 4 10.61 -35.27 -10.06
CA CYS A 4 10.71 -34.50 -8.80
C CYS A 4 11.15 -33.02 -9.02
N SER A 5 11.20 -32.54 -10.26
CA SER A 5 11.74 -31.21 -10.61
C SER A 5 10.69 -30.09 -10.75
N LEU A 6 9.40 -30.38 -10.56
CA LEU A 6 8.32 -29.40 -10.80
C LEU A 6 7.82 -28.65 -9.54
N LEU A 7 8.26 -29.03 -8.34
CA LEU A 7 7.82 -28.39 -7.08
C LEU A 7 8.77 -27.29 -6.55
N ALA A 8 9.98 -27.17 -7.10
CA ALA A 8 10.96 -26.19 -6.62
C ALA A 8 10.65 -24.74 -7.04
N GLY A 9 9.97 -24.57 -8.18
CA GLY A 9 9.54 -23.25 -8.68
C GLY A 9 8.48 -22.62 -7.79
N ASP A 10 7.46 -23.41 -7.42
CA ASP A 10 6.35 -22.97 -6.57
C ASP A 10 6.80 -22.59 -5.16
N GLU A 11 7.72 -23.35 -4.55
CA GLU A 11 8.17 -23.07 -3.18
C GLU A 11 9.03 -21.79 -3.09
N SER A 12 9.85 -21.52 -4.11
CA SER A 12 10.63 -20.28 -4.19
C SER A 12 9.73 -19.06 -4.38
N GLU A 13 8.73 -19.16 -5.25
CA GLU A 13 7.77 -18.08 -5.50
C GLU A 13 6.90 -17.80 -4.27
N LYS A 14 6.35 -18.84 -3.64
CA LYS A 14 5.63 -18.73 -2.36
C LYS A 14 6.50 -18.10 -1.27
N GLY A 15 7.77 -18.48 -1.19
CA GLY A 15 8.73 -17.87 -0.26
C GLY A 15 8.90 -16.37 -0.49
N ARG A 16 8.99 -15.93 -1.75
CA ARG A 16 9.06 -14.51 -2.11
C ARG A 16 7.77 -13.77 -1.75
N LEU A 17 6.61 -14.32 -2.10
CA LEU A 17 5.29 -13.74 -1.77
C LEU A 17 5.10 -13.63 -0.25
N ALA A 18 5.42 -14.68 0.51
CA ALA A 18 5.40 -14.66 1.96
C ALA A 18 6.34 -13.59 2.53
N GLY A 19 7.52 -13.41 1.93
CA GLY A 19 8.45 -12.34 2.28
C GLY A 19 7.85 -10.95 2.06
N ILE A 20 7.19 -10.72 0.93
CA ILE A 20 6.52 -9.43 0.63
C ILE A 20 5.35 -9.19 1.59
N LEU A 21 4.50 -10.19 1.83
CA LEU A 21 3.37 -10.09 2.76
C LEU A 21 3.82 -9.83 4.21
N SER A 22 4.91 -10.48 4.63
CA SER A 22 5.55 -10.22 5.93
C SER A 22 6.07 -8.78 6.00
N TYR A 23 6.71 -8.30 4.93
CA TYR A 23 7.19 -6.93 4.85
C TYR A 23 6.05 -5.90 4.89
N ILE A 24 4.94 -6.14 4.17
CA ILE A 24 3.71 -5.31 4.24
C ILE A 24 3.18 -5.28 5.67
N SER A 25 3.10 -6.44 6.34
CA SER A 25 2.64 -6.52 7.73
C SER A 25 3.49 -5.66 8.67
N HIS A 26 4.81 -5.65 8.46
CA HIS A 26 5.71 -4.79 9.23
C HIS A 26 5.54 -3.30 8.91
N LEU A 27 5.25 -2.92 7.66
CA LEU A 27 4.95 -1.53 7.28
C LEU A 27 3.65 -1.03 7.92
N VAL A 28 2.58 -1.83 7.89
CA VAL A 28 1.29 -1.49 8.52
C VAL A 28 1.48 -1.29 10.02
N ASN A 29 2.21 -2.21 10.67
CA ASN A 29 2.54 -2.10 12.09
C ASN A 29 3.38 -0.85 12.39
N TYR A 30 4.36 -0.51 11.54
CA TYR A 30 5.16 0.70 11.69
C TYR A 30 4.30 1.97 11.58
N LYS A 31 3.36 2.04 10.62
CA LYS A 31 2.40 3.15 10.50
C LYS A 31 1.57 3.29 11.78
N ASP A 32 1.02 2.19 12.28
CA ASP A 32 0.16 2.20 13.45
C ASP A 32 0.91 2.72 14.70
N ARG A 33 2.18 2.31 14.90
CA ARG A 33 3.06 2.81 15.97
C ARG A 33 3.30 4.31 15.95
N ASN A 34 3.37 4.90 14.76
CA ASN A 34 3.73 6.31 14.57
C ASN A 34 2.50 7.21 14.33
N SER A 35 1.29 6.66 14.36
CA SER A 35 0.04 7.40 14.18
C SER A 35 -0.41 8.09 15.48
N ILE A 36 -1.34 9.06 15.37
CA ILE A 36 -1.74 9.93 16.49
C ILE A 36 -2.43 9.16 17.62
N ASP A 37 -3.14 8.10 17.24
CA ASP A 37 -3.96 7.29 18.12
C ASP A 37 -3.08 6.24 18.81
N GLY A 38 -2.51 6.64 19.95
CA GLY A 38 -1.61 5.84 20.80
C GLY A 38 -2.31 4.65 21.47
N GLY A 39 -3.02 3.83 20.71
CA GLY A 39 -3.48 2.53 21.13
C GLY A 39 -2.27 1.64 21.34
N SER A 40 -1.75 1.62 22.58
CA SER A 40 -0.78 0.63 23.05
C SER A 40 -1.41 -0.76 22.91
N SER A 41 -1.29 -1.32 21.72
CA SER A 41 -1.83 -2.64 21.42
C SER A 41 -0.88 -3.65 22.07
N LYS A 42 -1.32 -4.29 23.14
CA LYS A 42 -0.55 -5.24 23.96
C LYS A 42 -0.02 -6.47 23.18
N ASN A 43 -0.33 -6.59 21.88
CA ASN A 43 0.02 -7.69 21.00
C ASN A 43 0.87 -7.26 19.78
N GLN A 44 1.58 -6.14 19.88
CA GLN A 44 2.26 -5.58 18.73
C GLN A 44 3.52 -6.40 18.37
N LYS A 45 3.41 -7.21 17.30
CA LYS A 45 4.50 -8.05 16.79
C LYS A 45 5.79 -7.23 16.65
N SER A 46 6.92 -7.77 17.10
CA SER A 46 8.21 -7.12 17.00
C SER A 46 8.54 -6.85 15.52
N ILE A 47 9.07 -5.65 15.25
CA ILE A 47 9.60 -5.31 13.93
C ILE A 47 11.11 -5.55 14.01
N PRO A 48 11.68 -6.44 13.18
CA PRO A 48 13.13 -6.66 13.13
C PRO A 48 13.90 -5.34 12.97
N THR A 49 15.02 -5.20 13.69
CA THR A 49 15.81 -3.95 13.76
C THR A 49 16.19 -3.42 12.38
N ILE A 50 16.56 -4.31 11.46
CA ILE A 50 16.92 -3.95 10.08
C ILE A 50 15.76 -3.28 9.34
N LEU A 51 14.53 -3.78 9.51
CA LEU A 51 13.33 -3.20 8.92
C LEU A 51 12.98 -1.87 9.57
N GLN A 52 13.13 -1.79 10.90
CA GLN A 52 12.89 -0.55 11.62
C GLN A 52 13.84 0.57 11.17
N GLN A 53 15.13 0.26 11.00
CA GLN A 53 16.11 1.22 10.47
C GLN A 53 15.74 1.66 9.05
N LYS A 54 15.41 0.71 8.17
CA LYS A 54 14.99 1.02 6.79
C LYS A 54 13.73 1.90 6.76
N PHE A 55 12.73 1.60 7.58
CA PHE A 55 11.51 2.40 7.65
C PHE A 55 11.77 3.80 8.21
N LYS A 56 12.67 3.94 9.18
CA LYS A 56 13.12 5.25 9.65
C LYS A 56 13.80 6.03 8.54
N THR A 57 14.71 5.41 7.79
CA THR A 57 15.39 6.08 6.67
C THR A 57 14.42 6.53 5.57
N LEU A 58 13.39 5.74 5.26
CA LEU A 58 12.44 6.06 4.20
C LEU A 58 11.35 7.06 4.63
N PHE A 59 10.86 6.91 5.86
CA PHE A 59 9.63 7.58 6.30
C PHE A 59 9.80 8.52 7.50
N ALA A 60 10.84 8.39 8.32
CA ALA A 60 11.02 9.30 9.45
C ALA A 60 11.52 10.67 8.99
N ASP A 61 10.99 11.71 9.63
CA ASP A 61 11.55 13.05 9.55
C ASP A 61 12.52 13.24 10.73
N PRO A 62 13.78 13.65 10.50
CA PRO A 62 14.78 13.75 11.57
C PRO A 62 14.40 14.78 12.65
N GLU A 63 13.55 15.74 12.31
CA GLU A 63 13.13 16.84 13.19
C GLU A 63 11.79 16.58 13.90
N LYS A 64 11.08 15.51 13.55
CA LYS A 64 9.73 15.24 14.09
C LYS A 64 9.71 13.87 14.79
N ASN A 65 9.18 13.85 16.00
CA ASN A 65 8.92 12.62 16.75
C ASN A 65 7.79 11.75 16.16
N ARG A 66 7.13 12.20 15.08
CA ARG A 66 5.99 11.54 14.43
C ARG A 66 6.13 11.63 12.91
N LEU A 67 5.52 10.68 12.21
CA LEU A 67 5.43 10.74 10.75
C LEU A 67 4.57 11.95 10.34
N SER A 68 5.09 12.78 9.44
CA SER A 68 4.29 13.80 8.78
C SER A 68 3.23 13.17 7.86
N ASP A 69 2.14 13.89 7.60
CA ASP A 69 1.04 13.40 6.75
C ASP A 69 1.53 13.00 5.35
N GLU A 70 2.53 13.70 4.82
CA GLU A 70 3.19 13.38 3.55
C GLU A 70 3.89 12.01 3.59
N LYS A 71 4.64 11.74 4.66
CA LYS A 71 5.34 10.47 4.86
C LYS A 71 4.38 9.32 5.11
N ILE A 72 3.27 9.56 5.81
CA ILE A 72 2.16 8.60 5.95
C ILE A 72 1.59 8.28 4.56
N GLY A 73 1.36 9.29 3.73
CA GLY A 73 0.89 9.09 2.35
C GLY A 73 1.87 8.29 1.50
N SER A 74 3.17 8.53 1.65
CA SER A 74 4.23 7.77 0.98
C SER A 74 4.24 6.30 1.42
N LEU A 75 4.14 6.04 2.73
CA LEU A 75 4.05 4.68 3.28
C LEU A 75 2.82 3.94 2.74
N ILE A 76 1.65 4.58 2.75
CA ILE A 76 0.42 3.99 2.20
C ILE A 76 0.61 3.64 0.73
N SER A 77 1.16 4.56 -0.05
CA SER A 77 1.42 4.33 -1.48
C SER A 77 2.36 3.14 -1.70
N TYR A 78 3.38 2.98 -0.86
CA TYR A 78 4.29 1.84 -0.91
C TYR A 78 3.60 0.51 -0.63
N VAL A 79 2.74 0.47 0.41
CA VAL A 79 1.92 -0.72 0.72
C VAL A 79 1.05 -1.10 -0.47
N LEU A 80 0.34 -0.13 -1.08
CA LEU A 80 -0.54 -0.41 -2.21
C LEU A 80 0.19 -0.97 -3.43
N VAL A 81 1.39 -0.46 -3.74
CA VAL A 81 2.20 -0.97 -4.85
C VAL A 81 2.64 -2.41 -4.60
N LEU A 82 3.06 -2.73 -3.38
CA LEU A 82 3.43 -4.10 -3.03
C LEU A 82 2.24 -5.06 -3.11
N THR A 83 1.05 -4.63 -2.67
CA THR A 83 -0.15 -5.46 -2.78
C THR A 83 -0.57 -5.65 -4.25
N LEU A 84 -0.54 -4.58 -5.06
CA LEU A 84 -0.78 -4.70 -6.50
C LEU A 84 0.20 -5.66 -7.16
N PHE A 85 1.47 -5.67 -6.74
CA PHE A 85 2.46 -6.60 -7.29
C PHE A 85 2.14 -8.07 -6.96
N ILE A 86 1.61 -8.33 -5.75
CA ILE A 86 1.21 -9.68 -5.34
C ILE A 86 -0.06 -10.14 -6.07
N ASP A 87 -1.01 -9.24 -6.32
CA ASP A 87 -2.30 -9.54 -6.94
C ASP A 87 -2.30 -9.38 -8.47
N GLU A 88 -1.13 -9.48 -9.12
CA GLU A 88 -0.99 -9.34 -10.59
C GLU A 88 -1.63 -8.04 -11.15
N PHE A 89 -1.54 -6.96 -10.39
CA PHE A 89 -2.09 -5.64 -10.69
C PHE A 89 -3.62 -5.56 -10.76
N GLU A 90 -4.34 -6.53 -10.17
CA GLU A 90 -5.79 -6.49 -9.95
C GLU A 90 -6.15 -6.87 -8.50
N THR A 91 -6.48 -5.88 -7.67
CA THR A 91 -6.63 -6.03 -6.21
C THR A 91 -8.03 -5.63 -5.73
N ASP A 92 -8.64 -6.44 -4.85
CA ASP A 92 -9.77 -5.99 -4.00
C ASP A 92 -9.23 -5.20 -2.80
N PHE A 93 -9.50 -3.90 -2.76
CA PHE A 93 -8.88 -3.01 -1.77
C PHE A 93 -9.62 -2.98 -0.42
N ARG A 94 -10.67 -3.79 -0.22
CA ARG A 94 -11.43 -3.81 1.05
C ARG A 94 -10.61 -4.32 2.21
N ASP A 95 -9.83 -5.37 2.01
CA ASP A 95 -9.06 -5.98 3.10
C ASP A 95 -7.87 -5.10 3.48
N ILE A 96 -7.22 -4.50 2.49
CA ILE A 96 -6.17 -3.49 2.69
C ILE A 96 -6.71 -2.25 3.44
N ALA A 97 -7.94 -1.85 3.17
CA ALA A 97 -8.57 -0.73 3.88
C ALA A 97 -8.74 -1.05 5.38
N LYS A 98 -9.08 -2.30 5.73
CA LYS A 98 -9.15 -2.75 7.12
C LYS A 98 -7.76 -2.77 7.76
N ASP A 99 -6.77 -3.33 7.08
CA ASP A 99 -5.40 -3.43 7.59
C ASP A 99 -4.80 -2.05 7.88
N LEU A 100 -5.03 -1.08 6.99
CA LEU A 100 -4.57 0.30 7.17
C LEU A 100 -5.45 1.13 8.12
N LYS A 101 -6.57 0.57 8.62
CA LYS A 101 -7.59 1.28 9.42
C LYS A 101 -8.04 2.58 8.74
N MET A 102 -8.33 2.50 7.45
CA MET A 102 -8.70 3.64 6.62
C MET A 102 -10.02 3.38 5.90
N SER A 103 -10.78 4.44 5.62
CA SER A 103 -11.97 4.29 4.80
C SER A 103 -11.60 3.90 3.37
N ALA A 104 -12.40 3.00 2.78
CA ALA A 104 -12.27 2.58 1.39
C ALA A 104 -12.26 3.78 0.42
N LEU A 105 -13.01 4.84 0.74
CA LEU A 105 -13.03 6.10 -0.04
C LEU A 105 -11.68 6.83 -0.01
N ARG A 106 -11.02 6.92 1.15
CA ARG A 106 -9.68 7.54 1.23
C ARG A 106 -8.66 6.69 0.49
N LEU A 107 -8.72 5.36 0.66
CA LEU A 107 -7.81 4.43 -0.01
C LEU A 107 -7.94 4.50 -1.54
N ARG A 108 -9.17 4.69 -2.04
CA ARG A 108 -9.47 4.89 -3.46
C ARG A 108 -8.71 6.07 -4.07
N THR A 109 -8.51 7.15 -3.32
CA THR A 109 -7.75 8.31 -3.79
C THR A 109 -6.28 7.95 -4.01
N TYR A 110 -5.67 7.14 -3.13
CA TYR A 110 -4.30 6.68 -3.30
C TYR A 110 -4.17 5.78 -4.53
N PHE A 111 -5.06 4.81 -4.72
CA PHE A 111 -5.09 3.99 -5.93
C PHE A 111 -5.25 4.83 -7.21
N LYS A 112 -6.10 5.86 -7.19
CA LYS A 112 -6.26 6.77 -8.32
C LYS A 112 -4.97 7.54 -8.61
N ASN A 113 -4.26 8.01 -7.59
CA ASN A 113 -2.98 8.71 -7.74
C ASN A 113 -1.89 7.79 -8.33
N LEU A 114 -1.95 6.48 -8.04
CA LEU A 114 -1.09 5.47 -8.64
C LEU A 114 -1.45 5.13 -10.10
N GLY A 115 -2.54 5.69 -10.65
CA GLY A 115 -3.01 5.41 -12.01
C GLY A 115 -3.96 4.21 -12.11
N CYS A 116 -4.45 3.67 -10.99
CA CYS A 116 -5.39 2.56 -11.02
C CYS A 116 -6.78 2.99 -11.51
N LYS A 117 -7.39 2.12 -12.30
CA LYS A 117 -8.80 2.19 -12.71
C LYS A 117 -9.63 1.31 -11.79
N PHE A 118 -10.95 1.53 -11.77
CA PHE A 118 -11.87 0.80 -10.91
C PHE A 118 -12.96 0.13 -11.74
N LYS A 119 -13.25 -1.14 -11.45
CA LYS A 119 -14.42 -1.83 -12.03
C LYS A 119 -15.67 -1.30 -11.31
N ARG A 120 -16.71 -0.89 -12.04
CA ARG A 120 -17.90 -0.22 -11.44
C ARG A 120 -18.71 -1.09 -10.48
N SER A 121 -18.61 -2.41 -10.60
CA SER A 121 -19.41 -3.39 -9.85
C SER A 121 -18.68 -4.05 -8.69
N LYS A 122 -17.36 -3.84 -8.55
CA LYS A 122 -16.54 -4.48 -7.52
C LYS A 122 -15.60 -3.44 -6.91
N ASN A 123 -15.24 -3.58 -5.64
CA ASN A 123 -14.20 -2.76 -5.01
C ASN A 123 -12.80 -3.20 -5.46
N VAL A 124 -12.62 -3.30 -6.78
CA VAL A 124 -11.42 -3.82 -7.43
C VAL A 124 -10.73 -2.67 -8.14
N ALA A 125 -9.48 -2.44 -7.76
CA ALA A 125 -8.55 -1.54 -8.42
C ALA A 125 -7.67 -2.36 -9.37
N PHE A 126 -7.46 -1.87 -10.60
CA PHE A 126 -6.57 -2.53 -11.55
C PHE A 126 -5.70 -1.54 -12.31
N LEU A 127 -4.48 -1.96 -12.65
CA LEU A 127 -3.54 -1.18 -13.45
C LEU A 127 -3.57 -1.65 -14.90
N SER A 128 -4.02 -0.80 -15.83
CA SER A 128 -3.98 -1.13 -17.25
C SER A 128 -2.60 -0.80 -17.85
N VAL A 129 -2.10 -1.66 -18.74
CA VAL A 129 -0.95 -1.35 -19.60
C VAL A 129 -1.46 -0.75 -20.92
N PRO A 130 -0.91 0.37 -21.43
CA PRO A 130 0.10 1.23 -20.81
C PRO A 130 -0.48 2.03 -19.64
N LEU A 131 0.38 2.30 -18.66
CA LEU A 131 0.04 3.05 -17.45
C LEU A 131 -0.48 4.45 -17.80
N SER A 132 -1.70 4.76 -17.39
CA SER A 132 -2.34 6.05 -17.64
C SER A 132 -2.54 6.78 -16.32
N PHE A 133 -1.77 7.84 -16.11
CA PHE A 133 -1.95 8.72 -14.95
C PHE A 133 -3.12 9.68 -15.21
N PRO A 134 -3.93 9.98 -14.18
CA PRO A 134 -4.98 10.97 -14.31
C PRO A 134 -4.37 12.33 -14.66
N SER A 135 -4.81 12.94 -15.76
CA SER A 135 -4.42 14.31 -16.07
C SER A 135 -5.00 15.27 -15.01
N PRO A 136 -4.25 16.30 -14.59
CA PRO A 136 -4.77 17.31 -13.69
C PRO A 136 -5.97 17.98 -14.36
N VAL A 137 -7.16 17.77 -13.81
CA VAL A 137 -8.39 18.38 -14.35
C VAL A 137 -8.36 19.85 -14.01
N THR A 138 -7.92 20.69 -14.94
CA THR A 138 -8.02 22.14 -14.84
C THR A 138 -9.51 22.50 -14.85
N LYS A 139 -10.10 22.76 -13.66
CA LYS A 139 -11.44 23.34 -13.57
C LYS A 139 -11.42 24.71 -14.25
N ARG A 140 -11.83 24.78 -15.51
CA ARG A 140 -12.17 26.06 -16.16
C ARG A 140 -13.31 26.66 -15.36
N ARG A 141 -13.04 27.75 -14.64
CA ARG A 141 -14.07 28.59 -14.02
C ARG A 141 -14.96 29.03 -15.17
N ARG A 142 -16.22 28.56 -15.20
CA ARG A 142 -17.23 29.13 -16.09
C ARG A 142 -17.41 30.58 -15.64
N ALA A 143 -16.83 31.51 -16.40
CA ALA A 143 -17.20 32.91 -16.27
C ALA A 143 -18.69 32.98 -16.63
N GLY A 144 -19.54 33.19 -15.63
CA GLY A 144 -20.94 33.48 -15.85
C GLY A 144 -21.03 34.78 -16.64
N GLY A 145 -21.56 34.69 -17.86
CA GLY A 145 -21.90 35.86 -18.67
C GLY A 145 -23.04 36.64 -18.00
N ARG A 146 -22.90 37.96 -17.99
CA ARG A 146 -24.02 38.90 -17.89
C ARG A 146 -24.63 39.07 -19.27
#